data_AF-A0A096BBW0-F1
#
_entry.id   AF-A0A096BBW0-F1
#
_cell.length_a   1.000
_cell.length_b   1.000
_cell.length_c   1.000
_cell.angle_alpha   90.00
_cell.angle_beta   90.00
_cell.angle_gamma   90.00
#
_symmetry.space_group_name_H-M   'P 1'
#
loop_
_entity.id
_entity.type
_entity.pdbx_description
1 polymer ?
#
loop_
_entity_poly.entity_id
_entity_poly.type
_entity_poly.pdbx_seq_one_letter_code
_entity_poly.pdbx_strand_id
1 'polypeptide(L)'
;MRAAVEAHPQIHIEDTPQFYDMEVFNRSVQTGHLLMSLDCWTEVHPSLVTLPVDWNFTIPYGLLYQLRPGADVARFVALVRGDGPA
;
A
#
# COMPACT_ATOMS: atom_id res chain seq x y z
N MET A 1 4.62 -3.89 9.76
CA MET A 1 5.64 -3.90 8.69
C MET A 1 7.01 -3.48 9.20
N ARG A 2 7.30 -2.18 9.43
CA ARG A 2 8.61 -1.70 9.92
C ARG A 2 9.15 -2.44 11.17
N ALA A 3 8.32 -2.57 12.21
CA ALA A 3 8.71 -3.28 13.44
C ALA A 3 9.13 -4.74 13.21
N ALA A 4 8.57 -5.42 12.19
CA ALA A 4 8.95 -6.78 11.86
C ALA A 4 10.37 -6.84 11.26
N VAL A 5 10.74 -5.85 10.44
CA VAL A 5 12.08 -5.74 9.85
C VAL A 5 13.12 -5.36 10.89
N GLU A 6 12.78 -4.42 11.78
CA GLU A 6 13.66 -3.95 12.86
C GLU A 6 14.02 -5.05 13.87
N ALA A 7 13.20 -6.10 13.98
CA ALA A 7 13.52 -7.27 14.81
C ALA A 7 14.70 -8.10 14.27
N HIS A 8 15.18 -7.84 13.06
CA HIS A 8 16.28 -8.56 12.41
C HIS A 8 17.48 -7.65 12.16
N PRO A 9 18.51 -7.65 13.04
CA PRO A 9 19.61 -6.68 12.98
C PRO A 9 20.54 -6.85 11.77
N GLN A 10 20.46 -7.96 11.03
CA GLN A 10 21.21 -8.12 9.78
C GLN A 10 20.62 -7.32 8.62
N ILE A 11 19.39 -6.81 8.76
CA ILE A 11 18.73 -6.04 7.70
C ILE A 11 19.11 -4.57 7.84
N HIS A 12 19.73 -4.00 6.80
CA HIS A 12 19.97 -2.57 6.70
C HIS A 12 18.74 -1.89 6.09
N ILE A 13 18.04 -1.10 6.90
CA ILE A 13 16.83 -0.40 6.47
C ILE A 13 17.22 0.93 5.83
N GLU A 14 16.61 1.19 4.67
CA GLU A 14 16.73 2.44 3.96
C GLU A 14 15.34 3.06 3.80
N ASP A 15 15.19 4.32 4.23
CA ASP A 15 13.92 5.03 4.16
C ASP A 15 13.63 5.58 2.76
N THR A 16 12.36 5.53 2.36
CA THR A 16 11.86 6.19 1.16
C THR A 16 11.33 7.58 1.51
N PRO A 17 11.19 8.47 0.51
CA PRO A 17 10.39 9.68 0.68
C PRO A 17 8.99 9.37 1.24
N GLN A 18 8.37 10.37 1.87
CA GLN A 18 7.02 10.25 2.44
C GLN A 18 5.98 9.91 1.37
N PHE A 19 6.15 10.43 0.15
CA PHE A 19 5.31 10.08 -0.98
C PHE A 19 5.85 8.84 -1.64
N TYR A 20 4.99 7.83 -1.75
CA TYR A 20 5.32 6.55 -2.34
C TYR A 20 4.79 6.54 -3.78
N ASP A 21 5.66 6.81 -4.72
CA ASP A 21 5.34 6.97 -6.14
C ASP A 21 6.34 6.22 -7.03
N MET A 22 6.28 6.48 -8.34
CA MET A 22 7.13 5.81 -9.33
C MET A 22 8.62 6.06 -9.12
N GLU A 23 9.03 7.19 -8.53
CA GLU A 23 10.46 7.44 -8.28
C GLU A 23 11.04 6.43 -7.29
N VAL A 24 10.26 6.02 -6.29
CA VAL A 24 10.67 4.99 -5.33
C VAL A 24 10.95 3.66 -6.02
N PHE A 25 10.05 3.23 -6.92
CA PHE A 25 10.23 1.97 -7.67
C PHE A 25 11.40 2.04 -8.64
N ASN A 26 11.53 3.15 -9.39
CA ASN A 26 12.65 3.37 -10.29
C ASN A 26 14.00 3.31 -9.56
N ARG A 27 14.07 3.91 -8.38
CA ARG A 27 15.27 3.89 -7.56
C ARG A 27 15.61 2.48 -7.07
N SER A 28 14.63 1.70 -6.62
CA SER A 28 14.82 0.29 -6.25
C SER A 28 15.39 -0.53 -7.41
N VAL A 29 14.87 -0.35 -8.63
CA VAL A 29 15.41 -1.00 -9.83
C VAL A 29 16.84 -0.57 -10.10
N GLN A 30 17.17 0.72 -9.96
CA GLN A 30 18.50 1.26 -10.22
C GLN A 30 19.55 0.79 -9.20
N THR A 31 19.19 0.71 -7.92
CA THR A 31 20.12 0.29 -6.86
C THR A 31 20.17 -1.23 -6.69
N GLY A 32 19.15 -1.95 -7.17
CA GLY A 32 18.99 -3.39 -6.93
C GLY A 32 18.61 -3.72 -5.49
N HIS A 33 18.16 -2.74 -4.70
CA HIS A 33 17.71 -2.97 -3.33
C HIS A 33 16.33 -3.60 -3.33
N LEU A 34 16.10 -4.54 -2.39
CA LEU A 34 14.77 -5.08 -2.13
C LEU A 34 13.85 -3.95 -1.66
N LEU A 35 12.72 -3.78 -2.34
CA LEU A 35 11.70 -2.83 -1.98
C LEU A 35 10.52 -3.55 -1.36
N MET A 36 10.08 -3.06 -0.21
CA MET A 36 8.85 -3.51 0.40
C MET A 36 7.71 -2.58 -0.02
N SER A 37 6.68 -3.13 -0.65
CA SER A 37 5.55 -2.40 -1.23
C SER A 37 4.21 -2.97 -0.78
N LEU A 38 3.11 -2.27 -1.12
CA LEU A 38 1.75 -2.75 -0.92
C LEU A 38 1.29 -3.59 -2.10
N ASP A 39 0.36 -4.51 -1.87
CA ASP A 39 -0.23 -5.38 -2.89
C ASP A 39 -0.86 -4.61 -4.07
N CYS A 40 -1.32 -3.38 -3.86
CA CYS A 40 -1.84 -2.56 -4.96
C CYS A 40 -0.76 -2.16 -5.99
N TRP A 41 0.52 -2.42 -5.71
CA TRP A 41 1.66 -2.14 -6.56
C TRP A 41 2.36 -3.37 -7.13
N THR A 42 1.81 -4.59 -6.97
CA THR A 42 2.45 -5.86 -7.40
C THR A 42 3.02 -5.83 -8.82
N GLU A 43 2.30 -5.19 -9.75
CA GLU A 43 2.64 -5.14 -11.19
C GLU A 43 3.00 -3.72 -11.66
N VAL A 44 3.44 -2.85 -10.76
CA VAL A 44 3.71 -1.44 -11.06
C VAL A 44 4.84 -1.24 -12.07
N HIS A 45 5.82 -2.15 -12.11
CA HIS A 45 7.03 -2.00 -12.91
C HIS A 45 7.48 -3.36 -13.49
N PRO A 46 7.70 -3.48 -14.80
CA PRO A 46 7.97 -4.77 -15.46
C PRO A 46 9.31 -5.40 -15.07
N SER A 47 10.26 -4.59 -14.59
CA SER A 47 11.55 -5.09 -14.09
C SER A 47 11.53 -5.52 -12.62
N LEU A 48 10.39 -5.45 -11.94
CA LEU A 48 10.23 -5.91 -10.57
C LEU A 48 9.37 -7.17 -10.54
N VAL A 49 9.77 -8.13 -9.72
CA VAL A 49 8.95 -9.29 -9.36
C VAL A 49 8.54 -9.12 -7.91
N THR A 50 7.24 -9.18 -7.66
CA THR A 50 6.68 -9.07 -6.32
C THR A 50 6.55 -10.46 -5.70
N LEU A 51 7.09 -10.62 -4.50
CA LEU A 51 6.95 -11.83 -3.70
C LEU A 51 6.01 -11.54 -2.52
N PRO A 52 4.88 -12.25 -2.39
CA PRO A 52 3.97 -12.05 -1.26
C PRO A 52 4.65 -12.48 0.03
N VAL A 53 4.38 -11.74 1.10
CA VAL A 53 4.93 -12.03 2.43
C VAL A 53 3.82 -12.60 3.31
N ASP A 54 4.06 -13.76 3.93
CA ASP A 54 3.11 -14.39 4.84
C ASP A 54 3.20 -13.79 6.24
N TRP A 55 2.77 -12.53 6.36
CA TRP A 55 2.69 -11.82 7.64
C TRP A 55 1.24 -11.61 8.06
N ASN A 56 0.96 -11.87 9.33
CA ASN A 56 -0.33 -11.52 9.93
C ASN A 56 -0.43 -10.00 10.22
N PHE A 57 -0.35 -9.19 9.15
CA PHE A 57 -0.38 -7.74 9.20
C PHE A 57 -1.34 -7.21 8.15
N THR A 58 -2.27 -6.36 8.59
CA THR A 58 -3.24 -5.69 7.73
C THR A 58 -3.03 -4.19 7.77
N ILE A 59 -3.21 -3.52 6.64
CA ILE A 59 -3.17 -2.06 6.56
C ILE A 59 -4.60 -1.53 6.51
N PRO A 60 -4.97 -0.56 7.36
CA PRO A 60 -6.28 0.07 7.27
C PRO A 60 -6.40 0.78 5.92
N TYR A 61 -7.44 0.45 5.17
CA TYR A 61 -7.78 1.12 3.92
C TYR A 61 -9.12 1.82 4.06
N GLY A 62 -9.30 2.93 3.34
CA GLY A 62 -10.50 3.75 3.46
C GLY A 62 -10.77 4.58 2.23
N LEU A 63 -12.02 5.03 2.14
CA LEU A 63 -12.46 5.97 1.11
C LEU A 63 -12.38 7.40 1.65
N LEU A 64 -11.67 8.25 0.91
CA LEU A 64 -11.72 9.70 1.10
C LEU A 64 -12.87 10.27 0.27
N TYR A 65 -13.80 10.93 0.93
CA TYR A 65 -14.94 11.59 0.30
C TYR A 65 -15.35 12.84 1.08
N GLN A 66 -16.21 13.68 0.50
CA GLN A 66 -16.62 14.94 1.12
C GLN A 66 -17.33 14.72 2.46
N LEU A 67 -17.10 15.60 3.44
CA LEU A 67 -17.79 15.56 4.73
C LEU A 67 -19.32 15.66 4.60
N ARG A 68 -19.79 16.37 3.56
CA ARG A 68 -21.21 16.46 3.17
C ARG A 68 -21.34 15.97 1.72
N PRO A 69 -21.41 14.66 1.49
CA PRO A 69 -21.47 14.10 0.15
C PRO A 69 -22.83 14.35 -0.49
N GLY A 70 -22.85 14.50 -1.82
CA GLY A 70 -24.10 14.43 -2.59
C GLY A 70 -24.73 13.03 -2.51
N ALA A 71 -26.00 12.91 -2.95
CA ALA A 71 -26.78 11.69 -2.83
C ALA A 71 -26.09 10.46 -3.44
N ASP A 72 -25.47 10.59 -4.62
CA ASP A 72 -24.80 9.48 -5.30
C ASP A 72 -23.56 8.98 -4.54
N VAL A 73 -22.74 9.90 -4.02
CA VAL A 73 -21.56 9.56 -3.22
C VAL A 73 -21.97 8.92 -1.89
N ALA A 74 -23.00 9.47 -1.23
CA ALA A 74 -23.54 8.89 0.00
C ALA A 74 -24.05 7.46 -0.21
N ARG A 75 -24.78 7.22 -1.31
CA ARG A 75 -25.26 5.88 -1.69
C ARG A 75 -24.11 4.92 -1.96
N PHE A 76 -23.09 5.34 -2.71
CA PHE A 76 -21.90 4.52 -2.97
C PHE A 76 -21.18 4.13 -1.68
N VAL A 77 -20.96 5.10 -0.78
CA VAL A 77 -20.32 4.85 0.51
C VAL A 77 -21.12 3.87 1.37
N ALA A 78 -22.45 3.98 1.41
CA ALA A 78 -23.31 3.04 2.14
C ALA A 78 -23.23 1.61 1.57
N LEU A 79 -23.22 1.48 0.23
CA LEU A 79 -23.03 0.18 -0.43
C LEU A 79 -21.68 -0.45 -0.07
N VAL A 80 -20.59 0.32 -0.10
CA VAL A 80 -19.25 -0.18 0.25
C VAL A 80 -19.14 -0.58 1.72
N ARG A 81 -19.84 0.12 2.63
CA ARG A 81 -19.87 -0.24 4.07
C ARG A 81 -20.68 -1.50 4.36
N GLY A 82 -21.52 -1.95 3.42
CA GLY A 82 -22.48 -3.04 3.65
C GLY A 82 -23.75 -2.59 4.37
N ASP A 83 -24.03 -1.28 4.42
CA ASP A 83 -25.24 -0.70 5.00
C ASP A 83 -26.41 -0.63 3.98
N GLY A 84 -26.21 -1.18 2.78
CA GLY A 84 -27.22 -1.21 1.71
C GLY A 84 -28.28 -2.29 1.93
N PRO A 85 -29.46 -2.16 1.31
CA PRO A 85 -30.46 -3.23 1.32
C PRO A 85 -29.87 -4.49 0.66
N ALA A 86 -30.08 -5.64 1.31
CA ALA A 86 -29.75 -6.97 0.77
C ALA A 86 -30.54 -7.27 -0.51
#